data_AF-A0A520LFI9-F1
#
_entry.id   AF-A0A520LFI9-F1
#
_cell.length_a   1.000
_cell.length_b   1.000
_cell.length_c   1.000
_cell.angle_alpha   90.00
_cell.angle_beta   90.00
_cell.angle_gamma   90.00
#
_symmetry.space_group_name_H-M   'P 1'
#
loop_
_entity.id
_entity.type
_entity.pdbx_description
1 polymer ?
#
loop_
_entity_poly.entity_id
_entity_poly.type
_entity_poly.pdbx_seq_one_letter_code
_entity_poly.pdbx_strand_id
1 'polypeptide(L)'
;MFAIFNQSEDADRRNEAPIIQVMGDQNKKQAAKISAEIAKLEMEMKSANKPDLKAFAKWEADLKPKASRWHVLMPSKMTASSGANLKADYDGSILVSGKTAETDDYTIAAKNKLKKITAIKIEALAYDKLTSGGPGRSGNFVLNEIELSSGKSKASFSNASSTYDQNKFEAASAIDGDSGNDSGWAVGGSLGKDHHIVLELDKPLEGKDLNLKLLQRYPNHALGRFRVLLTDSAAPSIALSSETISILKKSPVKRSAAEKTKLIAVYSKTNPSIIAQTKKLADLKKQLGTVKPLTSVPIMRDLPKDKRRKTHIQLRGSYLSLGEEVSPGVPQVFGSLPQGSNPDRLAMAKWLVDRENPLTARVVANRFWENLFGVGLVLTSEEFGSQGERPSHPELLDWLAVEFMDRGWDVKKFLRLLVTSSAYRQKSHVSDEMAALDPDNRLVARGPRVRLSAEMIRDQALAVSGLLSSKMYGVPVRPPQPNLGLKAAFGGGTDWSTSSGEDKFRRGLYTSWRRSSPYPSMATFGAPNREVCTVRRGNTNTPLQALVTLNDPVYIEA
;
A
#
# COMPACT_ATOMS: atom_id res chain seq x y z
N MET A 1 -14.76 -0.55 33.38
CA MET A 1 -13.82 0.27 32.57
C MET A 1 -12.89 -0.59 31.72
N PHE A 2 -12.03 -1.44 32.28
CA PHE A 2 -11.07 -2.23 31.48
C PHE A 2 -11.69 -3.14 30.42
N ALA A 3 -12.93 -3.61 30.62
CA ALA A 3 -13.69 -4.33 29.61
C ALA A 3 -13.88 -3.56 28.28
N ILE A 4 -13.88 -2.20 28.32
CA ILE A 4 -13.90 -1.35 27.12
C ILE A 4 -12.59 -1.54 26.31
N PHE A 5 -11.44 -1.58 27.00
CA PHE A 5 -10.13 -1.70 26.34
C PHE A 5 -9.84 -3.12 25.84
N ASN A 6 -10.48 -4.14 26.42
CA ASN A 6 -10.33 -5.54 26.01
C ASN A 6 -10.94 -5.85 24.63
N GLN A 7 -11.63 -4.90 23.99
CA GLN A 7 -12.29 -5.10 22.70
C GLN A 7 -11.46 -4.64 21.50
N SER A 8 -10.12 -4.67 21.57
CA SER A 8 -9.25 -4.33 20.43
C SER A 8 -9.00 -5.50 19.47
N GLU A 9 -8.96 -5.21 18.17
CA GLU A 9 -8.34 -6.08 17.15
C GLU A 9 -6.81 -6.17 17.28
N ASP A 10 -6.19 -5.17 17.93
CA ASP A 10 -4.77 -5.25 18.27
C ASP A 10 -4.51 -6.48 19.17
N ALA A 11 -3.58 -7.31 18.73
CA ALA A 11 -3.28 -8.62 19.28
C ALA A 11 -1.78 -8.94 19.18
N ASP A 12 -0.93 -7.90 19.25
CA ASP A 12 0.55 -8.03 19.25
C ASP A 12 1.08 -8.88 18.08
N ARG A 13 0.52 -8.66 16.89
CA ARG A 13 0.93 -9.36 15.67
C ARG A 13 2.22 -8.75 15.14
N ARG A 14 3.05 -9.58 14.51
CA ARG A 14 4.32 -9.14 13.86
C ARG A 14 4.15 -8.19 12.67
N ASN A 15 2.93 -7.82 12.29
CA ASN A 15 2.62 -7.06 11.07
C ASN A 15 1.96 -5.69 11.30
N GLU A 16 2.09 -5.13 12.51
CA GLU A 16 1.57 -3.81 12.93
C GLU A 16 0.04 -3.61 12.73
N ALA A 17 -0.68 -4.67 12.35
CA ALA A 17 -2.10 -4.60 12.07
C ALA A 17 -2.93 -4.51 13.37
N PRO A 18 -4.03 -3.72 13.38
CA PRO A 18 -4.64 -3.08 12.22
C PRO A 18 -3.98 -1.74 11.84
N ILE A 19 -3.77 -1.54 10.54
CA ILE A 19 -3.25 -0.31 9.95
C ILE A 19 -4.29 0.35 9.06
N ILE A 20 -4.18 1.67 8.90
CA ILE A 20 -4.78 2.41 7.79
C ILE A 20 -3.68 2.92 6.87
N GLN A 21 -3.98 2.92 5.57
CA GLN A 21 -3.09 3.52 4.58
C GLN A 21 -3.40 5.02 4.47
N VAL A 22 -2.39 5.84 4.72
CA VAL A 22 -2.52 7.29 4.58
C VAL A 22 -1.97 7.69 3.23
N MET A 23 -2.86 8.13 2.35
CA MET A 23 -2.51 8.62 1.02
C MET A 23 -2.14 10.11 1.11
N GLY A 24 -1.05 10.52 0.45
CA GLY A 24 -0.76 11.95 0.24
C GLY A 24 -1.78 12.59 -0.71
N ASP A 25 -1.97 13.90 -0.65
CA ASP A 25 -3.05 14.59 -1.40
C ASP A 25 -2.95 14.41 -2.92
N GLN A 26 -1.72 14.44 -3.46
CA GLN A 26 -1.45 14.14 -4.88
C GLN A 26 -1.89 12.72 -5.25
N ASN A 27 -1.48 11.73 -4.45
CA ASN A 27 -1.81 10.33 -4.67
C ASN A 27 -3.31 10.06 -4.50
N LYS A 28 -4.00 10.73 -3.55
CA LYS A 28 -5.45 10.67 -3.41
C LYS A 28 -6.17 11.14 -4.67
N LYS A 29 -5.76 12.30 -5.22
CA LYS A 29 -6.35 12.85 -6.45
C LYS A 29 -6.11 11.92 -7.63
N GLN A 30 -4.90 11.40 -7.78
CA GLN A 30 -4.57 10.45 -8.84
C GLN A 30 -5.39 9.16 -8.73
N ALA A 31 -5.45 8.55 -7.53
CA ALA A 31 -6.24 7.35 -7.30
C ALA A 31 -7.72 7.57 -7.61
N ALA A 32 -8.31 8.67 -7.12
CA ALA A 32 -9.71 9.01 -7.37
C ALA A 32 -10.00 9.18 -8.88
N LYS A 33 -9.09 9.84 -9.62
CA LYS A 33 -9.21 9.99 -11.08
C LYS A 33 -9.20 8.63 -11.79
N ILE A 34 -8.24 7.78 -11.49
CA ILE A 34 -8.12 6.45 -12.11
C ILE A 34 -9.34 5.59 -11.77
N SER A 35 -9.80 5.60 -10.51
CA SER A 35 -11.00 4.86 -10.08
C SER A 35 -12.26 5.35 -10.81
N ALA A 36 -12.41 6.65 -11.05
CA ALA A 36 -13.54 7.19 -11.82
C ALA A 36 -13.49 6.73 -13.30
N GLU A 37 -12.31 6.72 -13.91
CA GLU A 37 -12.13 6.21 -15.28
C GLU A 37 -12.44 4.71 -15.39
N ILE A 38 -12.00 3.91 -14.40
CA ILE A 38 -12.34 2.48 -14.31
C ILE A 38 -13.86 2.31 -14.22
N ALA A 39 -14.53 3.01 -13.30
CA ALA A 39 -15.97 2.89 -13.11
C ALA A 39 -16.75 3.27 -14.38
N LYS A 40 -16.32 4.33 -15.08
CA LYS A 40 -16.91 4.74 -16.36
C LYS A 40 -16.75 3.64 -17.42
N LEU A 41 -15.54 3.11 -17.58
CA LEU A 41 -15.24 2.08 -18.58
C LEU A 41 -15.99 0.78 -18.29
N GLU A 42 -16.10 0.37 -17.02
CA GLU A 42 -16.89 -0.81 -16.61
C GLU A 42 -18.39 -0.63 -16.89
N MET A 43 -18.94 0.57 -16.69
CA MET A 43 -20.32 0.88 -17.07
C MET A 43 -20.54 0.81 -18.58
N GLU A 44 -19.62 1.39 -19.37
CA GLU A 44 -19.66 1.32 -20.84
C GLU A 44 -19.60 -0.13 -21.32
N MET A 45 -18.68 -0.94 -20.80
CA MET A 45 -18.55 -2.36 -21.14
C MET A 45 -19.78 -3.19 -20.70
N LYS A 46 -20.37 -2.90 -19.54
CA LYS A 46 -21.60 -3.57 -19.09
C LYS A 46 -22.80 -3.24 -19.97
N SER A 47 -22.89 -2.01 -20.49
CA SER A 47 -23.90 -1.62 -21.47
C SER A 47 -23.67 -2.27 -22.84
N ALA A 48 -22.41 -2.54 -23.21
CA ALA A 48 -22.00 -3.21 -24.44
C ALA A 48 -22.14 -4.75 -24.42
N ASN A 49 -22.43 -5.37 -23.27
CA ASN A 49 -22.73 -6.81 -23.17
C ASN A 49 -24.03 -7.24 -23.87
N LYS A 50 -24.78 -6.30 -24.46
CA LYS A 50 -25.66 -6.56 -25.59
C LYS A 50 -24.90 -6.15 -26.85
N PRO A 51 -24.38 -7.10 -27.65
CA PRO A 51 -23.70 -6.77 -28.88
C PRO A 51 -24.59 -5.85 -29.71
N ASP A 52 -24.06 -4.76 -30.25
CA ASP A 52 -24.74 -4.04 -31.32
C ASP A 52 -25.08 -5.07 -32.40
N LEU A 53 -26.38 -5.32 -32.60
CA LEU A 53 -26.87 -6.37 -33.48
C LEU A 53 -26.35 -6.17 -34.91
N LYS A 54 -26.12 -4.92 -35.35
CA LYS A 54 -25.53 -4.64 -36.66
C LYS A 54 -24.06 -5.01 -36.70
N ALA A 55 -23.28 -4.63 -35.70
CA ALA A 55 -21.86 -4.97 -35.61
C ALA A 55 -21.64 -6.49 -35.46
N PHE A 56 -22.46 -7.16 -34.66
CA PHE A 56 -22.43 -8.60 -34.48
C PHE A 56 -22.80 -9.36 -35.77
N ALA A 57 -23.86 -8.94 -36.47
CA ALA A 57 -24.25 -9.54 -37.74
C ALA A 57 -23.19 -9.33 -38.83
N LYS A 58 -22.54 -8.15 -38.85
CA LYS A 58 -21.42 -7.87 -39.76
C LYS A 58 -20.21 -8.76 -39.46
N TRP A 59 -19.80 -8.84 -38.20
CA TRP A 59 -18.74 -9.75 -37.77
C TRP A 59 -19.03 -11.19 -38.16
N GLU A 60 -20.26 -11.68 -37.93
CA GLU A 60 -20.66 -13.04 -38.30
C GLU A 60 -20.58 -13.27 -39.81
N ALA A 61 -20.97 -12.28 -40.62
CA ALA A 61 -20.86 -12.34 -42.07
C ALA A 61 -19.40 -12.33 -42.55
N ASP A 62 -18.53 -11.57 -41.88
CA ASP A 62 -17.09 -11.49 -42.16
C ASP A 62 -16.34 -12.77 -41.75
N LEU A 63 -16.87 -13.52 -40.77
CA LEU A 63 -16.34 -14.84 -40.37
C LEU A 63 -16.71 -15.99 -41.30
N LYS A 64 -17.68 -15.82 -42.21
CA LYS A 64 -17.96 -16.85 -43.22
C LYS A 64 -16.68 -17.07 -44.01
N PRO A 65 -16.24 -18.33 -44.20
CA PRO A 65 -14.91 -18.66 -44.70
C PRO A 65 -14.70 -18.04 -46.08
N LYS A 66 -14.13 -16.84 -46.12
CA LYS A 66 -13.39 -16.33 -47.26
C LYS A 66 -12.09 -17.10 -47.21
N ALA A 67 -11.75 -17.82 -48.26
CA ALA A 67 -10.49 -18.56 -48.33
C ALA A 67 -9.32 -17.56 -48.27
N SER A 68 -8.87 -17.17 -47.08
CA SER A 68 -7.63 -16.41 -46.92
C SER A 68 -6.51 -17.34 -47.35
N ARG A 69 -5.76 -16.94 -48.37
CA ARG A 69 -4.64 -17.73 -48.89
C ARG A 69 -3.50 -17.70 -47.87
N TRP A 70 -3.24 -18.84 -47.25
CA TRP A 70 -2.13 -19.06 -46.33
C TRP A 70 -0.94 -19.68 -47.08
N HIS A 71 0.27 -19.18 -46.79
CA HIS A 71 1.51 -19.63 -47.40
C HIS A 71 2.38 -20.28 -46.32
N VAL A 72 2.75 -21.55 -46.51
CA VAL A 72 3.63 -22.27 -45.57
C VAL A 72 5.00 -21.58 -45.53
N LEU A 73 5.46 -21.28 -44.33
CA LEU A 73 6.78 -20.69 -44.10
C LEU A 73 7.82 -21.81 -44.02
N MET A 74 8.56 -22.01 -45.10
CA MET A 74 9.64 -23.00 -45.13
C MET A 74 10.86 -22.50 -44.36
N PRO A 75 11.26 -23.18 -43.27
CA PRO A 75 12.39 -22.74 -42.46
C PRO A 75 13.72 -22.92 -43.20
N SER A 76 14.58 -21.91 -43.12
CA SER A 76 15.96 -21.96 -43.65
C SER A 76 16.98 -22.29 -42.57
N LYS A 77 16.70 -21.90 -41.32
CA LYS A 77 17.49 -22.23 -40.14
C LYS A 77 16.57 -22.31 -38.93
N MET A 78 16.82 -23.28 -38.07
CA MET A 78 16.05 -23.50 -36.84
C MET A 78 17.01 -23.81 -35.70
N THR A 79 16.74 -23.27 -34.53
CA THR A 79 17.51 -23.55 -33.30
C THR A 79 16.58 -23.61 -32.09
N ALA A 80 16.92 -24.49 -31.15
CA ALA A 80 16.32 -24.56 -29.82
C ALA A 80 17.34 -24.17 -28.76
N SER A 81 16.96 -23.37 -27.77
CA SER A 81 17.87 -22.96 -26.69
C SER A 81 18.35 -24.14 -25.83
N SER A 82 17.55 -25.19 -25.69
CA SER A 82 17.95 -26.42 -24.99
C SER A 82 19.02 -27.25 -25.74
N GLY A 83 19.14 -27.04 -27.06
CA GLY A 83 19.86 -27.93 -27.98
C GLY A 83 19.01 -29.07 -28.55
N ALA A 84 17.68 -29.03 -28.43
CA ALA A 84 16.79 -29.98 -29.08
C ALA A 84 16.94 -29.97 -30.61
N ASN A 85 16.69 -31.11 -31.25
CA ASN A 85 16.75 -31.25 -32.70
C ASN A 85 15.42 -30.84 -33.34
N LEU A 86 15.46 -29.84 -34.23
CA LEU A 86 14.32 -29.36 -35.02
C LEU A 86 14.47 -29.84 -36.47
N LYS A 87 13.61 -30.77 -36.88
CA LYS A 87 13.62 -31.32 -38.24
C LYS A 87 12.37 -30.86 -39.00
N ALA A 88 12.57 -30.14 -40.10
CA ALA A 88 11.50 -29.77 -41.02
C ALA A 88 11.21 -30.91 -42.00
N ASP A 89 9.93 -31.11 -42.32
CA ASP A 89 9.43 -32.06 -43.31
C ASP A 89 9.02 -31.32 -44.61
N TYR A 90 8.71 -32.06 -45.67
CA TYR A 90 8.38 -31.53 -47.00
C TYR A 90 7.12 -30.64 -47.00
N ASP A 91 6.20 -30.85 -46.05
CA ASP A 91 5.00 -30.04 -45.86
C ASP A 91 5.23 -28.77 -45.02
N GLY A 92 6.48 -28.51 -44.63
CA GLY A 92 6.90 -27.40 -43.78
C GLY A 92 6.59 -27.58 -42.29
N SER A 93 6.07 -28.74 -41.87
CA SER A 93 5.95 -29.06 -40.44
C SER A 93 7.33 -29.33 -39.84
N ILE A 94 7.52 -28.92 -38.58
CA ILE A 94 8.75 -29.04 -37.82
C ILE A 94 8.46 -30.01 -36.67
N LEU A 95 9.20 -31.12 -36.63
CA LEU A 95 9.18 -32.09 -35.54
C LEU A 95 10.38 -31.83 -34.61
N VAL A 96 10.09 -31.70 -33.32
CA VAL A 96 11.11 -31.50 -32.29
C VAL A 96 11.40 -32.81 -31.56
N SER A 97 12.68 -33.15 -31.41
CA SER A 97 13.13 -34.40 -30.80
C SER A 97 14.45 -34.23 -30.03
N GLY A 98 14.89 -35.28 -29.34
CA GLY A 98 16.18 -35.29 -28.63
C GLY A 98 16.08 -34.64 -27.26
N LYS A 99 17.07 -33.82 -26.90
CA LYS A 99 17.22 -33.22 -25.56
C LYS A 99 15.96 -32.47 -25.11
N THR A 100 15.61 -32.60 -23.83
CA THR A 100 14.53 -31.88 -23.14
C THR A 100 15.14 -30.95 -22.10
N ALA A 101 14.45 -29.85 -21.79
CA ALA A 101 14.81 -28.91 -20.74
C ALA A 101 13.53 -28.36 -20.10
N GLU A 102 13.66 -27.71 -18.94
CA GLU A 102 12.52 -27.04 -18.31
C GLU A 102 11.97 -25.95 -19.23
N THR A 103 12.81 -25.17 -19.89
CA THR A 103 12.41 -24.12 -20.84
C THR A 103 13.14 -24.31 -22.17
N ASP A 104 12.52 -23.91 -23.28
CA ASP A 104 13.05 -24.21 -24.62
C ASP A 104 12.57 -23.23 -25.69
N ASP A 105 13.31 -22.14 -25.91
CA ASP A 105 12.95 -21.11 -26.88
C ASP A 105 13.31 -21.55 -28.29
N TYR A 106 12.36 -21.52 -29.22
CA TYR A 106 12.57 -21.85 -30.63
C TYR A 106 12.77 -20.59 -31.47
N THR A 107 13.80 -20.60 -32.30
CA THR A 107 14.07 -19.54 -33.28
C THR A 107 14.03 -20.13 -34.68
N ILE A 108 13.18 -19.58 -35.53
CA ILE A 108 12.96 -20.01 -36.91
C ILE A 108 13.27 -18.84 -37.83
N ALA A 109 14.35 -18.97 -38.61
CA ALA A 109 14.67 -18.02 -39.66
C ALA A 109 14.24 -18.58 -41.01
N ALA A 110 13.55 -17.78 -41.82
CA ALA A 110 12.97 -18.22 -43.08
C ALA A 110 12.95 -17.11 -44.13
N LYS A 111 13.16 -17.52 -45.38
CA LYS A 111 12.83 -16.69 -46.54
C LYS A 111 11.39 -16.97 -46.93
N ASN A 112 10.66 -15.95 -47.38
CA ASN A 112 9.30 -16.12 -47.86
C ASN A 112 9.09 -15.32 -49.17
N LYS A 113 7.98 -15.59 -49.85
CA LYS A 113 7.65 -14.98 -51.16
C LYS A 113 6.70 -13.79 -51.07
N LEU A 114 6.10 -13.55 -49.91
CA LEU A 114 5.18 -12.44 -49.69
C LEU A 114 5.99 -11.16 -49.53
N LYS A 115 5.55 -10.07 -50.17
CA LYS A 115 6.17 -8.75 -50.00
C LYS A 115 5.78 -8.12 -48.66
N LYS A 116 4.57 -8.43 -48.18
CA LYS A 116 4.01 -7.92 -46.94
C LYS A 116 3.31 -9.06 -46.19
N ILE A 117 3.33 -9.01 -44.88
CA ILE A 117 2.70 -9.98 -43.99
C ILE A 117 1.72 -9.23 -43.10
N THR A 118 0.49 -9.70 -43.04
CA THR A 118 -0.59 -9.10 -42.26
C THR A 118 -1.00 -9.97 -41.08
N ALA A 119 -0.78 -11.29 -41.15
CA ALA A 119 -0.96 -12.21 -40.04
C ALA A 119 -0.06 -13.45 -40.16
N ILE A 120 0.17 -14.11 -39.03
CA ILE A 120 0.80 -15.44 -38.95
C ILE A 120 -0.14 -16.45 -38.34
N LYS A 121 -0.03 -17.70 -38.77
CA LYS A 121 -0.73 -18.85 -38.19
C LYS A 121 0.31 -19.87 -37.74
N ILE A 122 0.17 -20.35 -36.51
CA ILE A 122 0.99 -21.45 -36.00
C ILE A 122 0.05 -22.61 -35.73
N GLU A 123 0.24 -23.69 -36.46
CA GLU A 123 -0.46 -24.95 -36.28
C GLU A 123 0.37 -25.82 -35.33
N ALA A 124 -0.20 -26.17 -34.18
CA ALA A 124 0.31 -27.17 -33.26
C ALA A 124 -0.31 -28.52 -33.66
N LEU A 125 0.50 -29.41 -34.23
CA LEU A 125 0.03 -30.61 -34.93
C LEU A 125 0.12 -31.85 -34.04
N ALA A 126 -0.95 -32.63 -34.01
CA ALA A 126 -0.96 -33.93 -33.38
C ALA A 126 0.03 -34.86 -34.08
N TYR A 127 0.65 -35.72 -33.28
CA TYR A 127 1.52 -36.77 -33.78
C TYR A 127 1.50 -37.90 -32.77
N ASP A 128 1.09 -39.08 -33.22
CA ASP A 128 0.90 -40.30 -32.42
C ASP A 128 2.15 -40.71 -31.62
N LYS A 129 3.35 -40.36 -32.09
CA LYS A 129 4.61 -40.61 -31.39
C LYS A 129 4.97 -39.58 -30.31
N LEU A 130 4.23 -38.49 -30.19
CA LEU A 130 4.35 -37.56 -29.06
C LEU A 130 3.55 -38.09 -27.87
N THR A 131 3.97 -37.71 -26.67
CA THR A 131 3.25 -38.04 -25.43
C THR A 131 1.77 -37.65 -25.56
N SER A 132 0.85 -38.56 -25.24
CA SER A 132 -0.60 -38.35 -25.39
C SER A 132 -1.08 -37.89 -26.79
N GLY A 133 -0.31 -38.20 -27.85
CA GLY A 133 -0.60 -37.77 -29.22
C GLY A 133 -0.24 -36.31 -29.55
N GLY A 134 0.44 -35.60 -28.64
CA GLY A 134 0.83 -34.19 -28.81
C GLY A 134 -0.32 -33.18 -28.62
N PRO A 135 -0.20 -31.95 -29.15
CA PRO A 135 0.85 -31.45 -30.05
C PRO A 135 2.15 -30.99 -29.33
N GLY A 136 2.18 -30.97 -28.01
CA GLY A 136 3.38 -30.69 -27.21
C GLY A 136 4.26 -31.93 -26.98
N ARG A 137 5.53 -31.73 -26.58
CA ARG A 137 6.47 -32.83 -26.31
C ARG A 137 6.05 -33.69 -25.11
N SER A 138 5.47 -33.07 -24.09
CA SER A 138 4.84 -33.72 -22.93
C SER A 138 3.33 -33.97 -23.14
N GLY A 139 2.84 -33.78 -24.37
CA GLY A 139 1.43 -33.80 -24.73
C GLY A 139 0.88 -32.38 -24.83
N ASN A 140 1.02 -31.58 -23.78
CA ASN A 140 0.66 -30.16 -23.80
C ASN A 140 1.87 -29.27 -24.12
N PHE A 141 1.62 -28.01 -24.47
CA PHE A 141 2.64 -26.97 -24.63
C PHE A 141 2.16 -25.66 -24.02
N VAL A 142 3.09 -24.74 -23.76
CA VAL A 142 2.78 -23.34 -23.45
C VAL A 142 3.68 -22.45 -24.30
N LEU A 143 3.08 -21.69 -25.22
CA LEU A 143 3.74 -20.61 -25.95
C LEU A 143 3.58 -19.34 -25.13
N ASN A 144 4.59 -19.01 -24.32
CA ASN A 144 4.55 -17.87 -23.41
C ASN A 144 4.54 -16.53 -24.16
N GLU A 145 5.36 -16.40 -25.19
CA GLU A 145 5.40 -15.18 -26.00
C GLU A 145 5.89 -15.49 -27.42
N ILE A 146 5.32 -14.81 -28.41
CA ILE A 146 5.62 -15.01 -29.83
C ILE A 146 6.13 -13.72 -30.41
N GLU A 147 7.37 -13.72 -30.92
CA GLU A 147 7.98 -12.55 -31.52
C GLU A 147 8.23 -12.78 -33.01
N LEU A 148 7.79 -11.85 -33.85
CA LEU A 148 8.10 -11.85 -35.28
C LEU A 148 8.92 -10.62 -35.64
N SER A 149 9.92 -10.79 -36.49
CA SER A 149 10.72 -9.70 -37.03
C SER A 149 11.11 -9.94 -38.49
N SER A 150 11.36 -8.84 -39.21
CA SER A 150 11.92 -8.80 -40.57
C SER A 150 13.13 -7.87 -40.54
N GLY A 151 14.33 -8.43 -40.69
CA GLY A 151 15.57 -7.67 -40.49
C GLY A 151 15.64 -7.03 -39.09
N LYS A 152 15.65 -5.69 -39.04
CA LYS A 152 15.65 -4.92 -37.78
C LYS A 152 14.25 -4.53 -37.28
N SER A 153 13.22 -4.74 -38.10
CA SER A 153 11.85 -4.33 -37.78
C SER A 153 11.13 -5.43 -37.00
N LYS A 154 10.71 -5.15 -35.77
CA LYS A 154 9.89 -6.05 -34.96
C LYS A 154 8.41 -5.80 -35.25
N ALA A 155 7.64 -6.87 -35.43
CA ALA A 155 6.19 -6.78 -35.55
C ALA A 155 5.55 -6.41 -34.20
N SER A 156 4.41 -5.73 -34.26
CA SER A 156 3.48 -5.60 -33.15
C SER A 156 2.19 -6.30 -33.54
N PHE A 157 1.60 -7.05 -32.63
CA PHE A 157 0.35 -7.77 -32.86
C PHE A 157 -0.84 -6.98 -32.32
N SER A 158 -1.94 -6.98 -33.05
CA SER A 158 -3.18 -6.29 -32.69
C SER A 158 -4.26 -7.24 -32.16
N ASN A 159 -4.22 -8.51 -32.59
CA ASN A 159 -5.22 -9.51 -32.23
C ASN A 159 -4.62 -10.93 -32.24
N ALA A 160 -5.19 -11.82 -31.43
CA ALA A 160 -4.87 -13.24 -31.39
C ALA A 160 -6.14 -14.06 -31.24
N SER A 161 -6.23 -15.18 -31.96
CA SER A 161 -7.35 -16.12 -31.88
C SER A 161 -6.81 -17.55 -31.95
N SER A 162 -7.46 -18.49 -31.28
CA SER A 162 -7.09 -19.90 -31.30
C SER A 162 -8.27 -20.82 -31.55
N THR A 163 -7.99 -22.05 -31.96
CA THR A 163 -9.01 -23.12 -32.03
C THR A 163 -9.45 -23.64 -30.66
N TYR A 164 -8.63 -23.44 -29.63
CA TYR A 164 -8.84 -23.91 -28.27
C TYR A 164 -7.91 -23.13 -27.32
N ASP A 165 -8.46 -22.71 -26.18
CA ASP A 165 -7.71 -22.08 -25.09
C ASP A 165 -7.84 -22.96 -23.85
N GLN A 166 -6.72 -23.28 -23.20
CA GLN A 166 -6.73 -23.79 -21.83
C GLN A 166 -7.11 -22.65 -20.86
N ASN A 167 -7.81 -22.98 -19.77
CA ASN A 167 -8.14 -22.00 -18.73
C ASN A 167 -6.89 -21.23 -18.27
N LYS A 168 -6.96 -19.89 -18.28
CA LYS A 168 -5.86 -18.93 -18.01
C LYS A 168 -4.72 -18.86 -19.04
N PHE A 169 -4.74 -19.69 -20.09
CA PHE A 169 -3.71 -19.71 -21.13
C PHE A 169 -4.35 -19.52 -22.50
N GLU A 170 -4.71 -18.26 -22.79
CA GLU A 170 -5.46 -17.88 -23.98
C GLU A 170 -4.55 -17.37 -25.10
N ALA A 171 -5.02 -17.38 -26.34
CA ALA A 171 -4.29 -16.87 -27.50
C ALA A 171 -3.66 -15.48 -27.30
N ALA A 172 -4.40 -14.56 -26.67
CA ALA A 172 -3.96 -13.18 -26.43
C ALA A 172 -2.77 -13.09 -25.46
N SER A 173 -2.62 -14.06 -24.56
CA SER A 173 -1.51 -14.12 -23.62
C SER A 173 -0.17 -14.48 -24.28
N ALA A 174 -0.17 -14.99 -25.51
CA ALA A 174 1.06 -15.28 -26.24
C ALA A 174 1.66 -14.05 -26.95
N ILE A 175 1.02 -12.87 -26.83
CA ILE A 175 1.43 -11.61 -27.46
C ILE A 175 1.24 -10.39 -26.52
N ASP A 176 1.14 -10.62 -25.21
CA ASP A 176 0.85 -9.57 -24.21
C ASP A 176 2.12 -8.84 -23.73
N GLY A 177 3.30 -9.31 -24.13
CA GLY A 177 4.60 -8.80 -23.73
C GLY A 177 5.13 -9.42 -22.44
N ASP A 178 4.39 -10.35 -21.82
CA ASP A 178 4.79 -11.08 -20.63
C ASP A 178 5.39 -12.45 -21.00
N SER A 179 6.71 -12.45 -21.16
CA SER A 179 7.48 -13.67 -21.38
C SER A 179 7.80 -14.44 -20.08
N GLY A 180 7.02 -14.26 -19.02
CA GLY A 180 7.08 -15.01 -17.76
C GLY A 180 6.66 -16.48 -17.90
N ASN A 181 6.54 -17.20 -16.78
CA ASN A 181 6.20 -18.62 -16.76
C ASN A 181 4.73 -18.90 -16.37
N ASP A 182 3.89 -17.88 -16.27
CA ASP A 182 2.48 -17.96 -15.87
C ASP A 182 1.50 -17.33 -16.88
N SER A 183 2.01 -16.81 -18.00
CA SER A 183 1.25 -16.32 -19.15
C SER A 183 1.61 -17.11 -20.43
N GLY A 184 0.66 -17.24 -21.37
CA GLY A 184 0.89 -17.83 -22.69
C GLY A 184 -0.35 -18.51 -23.29
N TRP A 185 -0.20 -19.12 -24.46
CA TRP A 185 -1.23 -19.96 -25.08
C TRP A 185 -0.93 -21.45 -24.88
N ALA A 186 -1.94 -22.22 -24.44
CA ALA A 186 -1.83 -23.65 -24.19
C ALA A 186 -3.12 -24.40 -24.55
N VAL A 187 -3.03 -25.72 -24.73
CA VAL A 187 -4.15 -26.57 -25.18
C VAL A 187 -4.48 -27.72 -24.23
N GLY A 188 -4.08 -27.60 -22.97
CA GLY A 188 -4.39 -28.59 -21.93
C GLY A 188 -5.90 -28.84 -21.83
N GLY A 189 -6.27 -30.12 -21.90
CA GLY A 189 -7.67 -30.57 -21.97
C GLY A 189 -8.17 -30.94 -23.37
N SER A 190 -7.39 -30.64 -24.43
CA SER A 190 -7.70 -31.07 -25.81
C SER A 190 -6.46 -31.68 -26.51
N LEU A 191 -5.84 -32.67 -25.88
CA LEU A 191 -4.64 -33.32 -26.42
C LEU A 191 -4.95 -34.30 -27.58
N GLY A 192 -3.93 -34.65 -28.36
CA GLY A 192 -4.03 -35.62 -29.46
C GLY A 192 -4.78 -35.09 -30.68
N LYS A 193 -4.94 -33.76 -30.80
CA LYS A 193 -5.64 -33.09 -31.90
C LYS A 193 -4.82 -31.92 -32.44
N ASP A 194 -5.03 -31.60 -33.70
CA ASP A 194 -4.47 -30.40 -34.31
C ASP A 194 -5.14 -29.16 -33.74
N HIS A 195 -4.32 -28.18 -33.37
CA HIS A 195 -4.74 -26.87 -32.92
C HIS A 195 -4.01 -25.79 -33.69
N HIS A 196 -4.56 -24.59 -33.77
CA HIS A 196 -3.80 -23.46 -34.29
C HIS A 196 -4.17 -22.16 -33.62
N ILE A 197 -3.22 -21.24 -33.66
CA ILE A 197 -3.36 -19.83 -33.29
C ILE A 197 -3.16 -18.98 -34.55
N VAL A 198 -3.94 -17.91 -34.69
CA VAL A 198 -3.77 -16.86 -35.69
C VAL A 198 -3.48 -15.55 -34.96
N LEU A 199 -2.39 -14.90 -35.34
CA LEU A 199 -1.93 -13.63 -34.80
C LEU A 199 -1.95 -12.58 -35.90
N GLU A 200 -2.73 -11.52 -35.71
CA GLU A 200 -2.85 -10.40 -36.65
C GLU A 200 -1.88 -9.30 -36.27
N LEU A 201 -1.22 -8.72 -37.27
CA LEU A 201 -0.27 -7.63 -37.05
C LEU A 201 -1.01 -6.30 -37.00
N ASP A 202 -0.55 -5.39 -36.13
CA ASP A 202 -1.03 -4.02 -36.04
C ASP A 202 -0.75 -3.24 -37.34
N LYS A 203 0.40 -3.50 -37.96
CA LYS A 203 0.79 -2.95 -39.27
C LYS A 203 1.44 -4.03 -40.12
N PRO A 204 1.21 -4.04 -41.45
CA PRO A 204 1.84 -5.00 -42.33
C PRO A 204 3.38 -4.97 -42.20
N LEU A 205 3.99 -6.12 -41.96
CA LEU A 205 5.44 -6.28 -41.88
C LEU A 205 6.01 -6.59 -43.26
N GLU A 206 7.19 -6.06 -43.59
CA GLU A 206 7.89 -6.46 -44.81
C GLU A 206 8.26 -7.95 -44.77
N GLY A 207 8.09 -8.65 -45.90
CA GLY A 207 8.35 -10.08 -45.98
C GLY A 207 9.79 -10.44 -46.35
N LYS A 208 10.79 -9.77 -45.79
CA LYS A 208 12.21 -10.05 -46.09
C LYS A 208 12.93 -10.58 -44.85
N ASP A 209 13.64 -11.71 -44.98
CA ASP A 209 14.47 -12.31 -43.92
C ASP A 209 13.76 -12.38 -42.56
N LEU A 210 12.73 -13.25 -42.48
CA LEU A 210 11.91 -13.35 -41.28
C LEU A 210 12.64 -14.13 -40.20
N ASN A 211 12.45 -13.67 -38.96
CA ASN A 211 12.87 -14.38 -37.76
C ASN A 211 11.69 -14.44 -36.78
N LEU A 212 11.22 -15.65 -36.52
CA LEU A 212 10.16 -15.97 -35.57
C LEU A 212 10.79 -16.61 -34.32
N LYS A 213 10.47 -16.07 -33.15
CA LYS A 213 10.80 -16.66 -31.87
C LYS A 213 9.54 -17.13 -31.17
N LEU A 214 9.58 -18.35 -30.67
CA LEU A 214 8.55 -18.97 -29.84
C LEU A 214 9.17 -19.17 -28.45
N LEU A 215 8.83 -18.28 -27.51
CA LEU A 215 9.36 -18.34 -26.15
C LEU A 215 8.52 -19.32 -25.33
N GLN A 216 9.19 -20.29 -24.69
CA GLN A 216 8.54 -21.41 -24.00
C GLN A 216 9.20 -21.62 -22.64
N ARG A 217 8.73 -20.86 -21.67
CA ARG A 217 9.31 -20.68 -20.34
C ARG A 217 8.49 -21.30 -19.23
N TYR A 218 7.33 -21.87 -19.56
CA TYR A 218 6.62 -22.78 -18.66
C TYR A 218 7.37 -24.12 -18.56
N PRO A 219 7.75 -24.58 -17.36
CA PRO A 219 8.55 -25.79 -17.19
C PRO A 219 7.97 -27.04 -17.87
N ASN A 220 8.77 -27.71 -18.72
CA ASN A 220 8.48 -29.00 -19.36
C ASN A 220 7.28 -29.01 -20.34
N HIS A 221 6.92 -27.86 -20.91
CA HIS A 221 5.78 -27.70 -21.83
C HIS A 221 6.20 -27.13 -23.19
N ALA A 222 7.26 -27.68 -23.78
CA ALA A 222 7.71 -27.28 -25.11
C ALA A 222 6.87 -27.93 -26.23
N LEU A 223 6.66 -27.20 -27.31
CA LEU A 223 5.91 -27.58 -28.50
C LEU A 223 6.61 -28.74 -29.23
N GLY A 224 5.85 -29.76 -29.65
CA GLY A 224 6.41 -31.01 -30.17
C GLY A 224 6.42 -31.09 -31.69
N ARG A 225 5.30 -30.81 -32.34
CA ARG A 225 5.21 -30.71 -33.80
C ARG A 225 4.39 -29.50 -34.18
N PHE A 226 4.90 -28.67 -35.09
CA PHE A 226 4.20 -27.47 -35.49
C PHE A 226 4.50 -27.02 -36.91
N ARG A 227 3.66 -26.18 -37.48
CA ARG A 227 3.86 -25.55 -38.79
C ARG A 227 3.51 -24.07 -38.73
N VAL A 228 4.26 -23.25 -39.44
CA VAL A 228 4.03 -21.80 -39.49
C VAL A 228 3.54 -21.42 -40.89
N LEU A 229 2.50 -20.59 -40.96
CA LEU A 229 1.95 -20.06 -42.20
C LEU A 229 1.80 -18.54 -42.12
N LEU A 230 1.87 -17.89 -43.27
CA LEU A 230 1.78 -16.44 -43.42
C LEU A 230 0.67 -16.07 -44.38
N THR A 231 0.13 -14.86 -44.24
CA THR A 231 -0.78 -14.27 -45.23
C THR A 231 -0.49 -12.79 -45.41
N ASP A 232 -0.83 -12.28 -46.60
CA ASP A 232 -0.83 -10.87 -46.98
C ASP A 232 -2.26 -10.31 -47.12
N SER A 233 -3.27 -11.11 -46.75
CA SER A 233 -4.68 -10.72 -46.80
C SER A 233 -4.93 -9.50 -45.91
N ALA A 234 -5.64 -8.50 -46.44
CA ALA A 234 -6.10 -7.35 -45.67
C ALA A 234 -7.13 -7.73 -44.57
N ALA A 235 -7.77 -8.89 -44.71
CA ALA A 235 -8.66 -9.48 -43.71
C ALA A 235 -8.26 -10.95 -43.51
N PRO A 236 -7.27 -11.24 -42.65
CA PRO A 236 -6.87 -12.61 -42.34
C PRO A 236 -8.00 -13.33 -41.60
N SER A 237 -8.24 -14.60 -41.95
CA SER A 237 -9.22 -15.42 -41.22
C SER A 237 -8.72 -15.69 -39.80
N ILE A 238 -9.53 -15.38 -38.79
CA ILE A 238 -9.26 -15.75 -37.40
C ILE A 238 -9.34 -17.27 -37.20
N ALA A 239 -8.70 -17.78 -36.15
CA ALA A 239 -8.86 -19.17 -35.73
C ALA A 239 -10.22 -19.36 -35.04
N LEU A 240 -10.94 -20.41 -35.41
CA LEU A 240 -12.23 -20.76 -34.84
C LEU A 240 -12.23 -22.23 -34.45
N SER A 241 -12.82 -22.55 -33.29
CA SER A 241 -13.04 -23.95 -32.90
C SER A 241 -13.98 -24.66 -33.89
N SER A 242 -13.84 -25.98 -34.01
CA SER A 242 -14.75 -26.82 -34.82
C SER A 242 -16.21 -26.65 -34.38
N GLU A 243 -16.44 -26.51 -33.07
CA GLU A 243 -17.75 -26.23 -32.52
C GLU A 243 -18.29 -24.87 -33.00
N THR A 244 -17.50 -23.80 -32.91
CA THR A 244 -17.88 -22.47 -33.38
C THR A 244 -18.24 -22.48 -34.86
N ILE A 245 -17.45 -23.18 -35.69
CA ILE A 245 -17.72 -23.34 -37.12
C ILE A 245 -19.06 -24.07 -37.33
N SER A 246 -19.36 -25.11 -36.55
CA SER A 246 -20.63 -25.83 -36.63
C SER A 246 -21.83 -24.95 -36.27
N ILE A 247 -21.68 -24.06 -35.28
CA ILE A 247 -22.72 -23.11 -34.87
C ILE A 247 -22.95 -22.06 -35.96
N LEU A 248 -21.87 -21.54 -36.57
CA LEU A 248 -21.94 -20.57 -37.66
C LEU A 248 -22.63 -21.12 -38.92
N LYS A 249 -22.54 -22.43 -39.18
CA LYS A 249 -23.27 -23.10 -40.27
C LYS A 249 -24.78 -23.18 -40.04
N LYS A 250 -25.25 -23.12 -38.79
CA LYS A 250 -26.69 -23.10 -38.46
C LYS A 250 -27.27 -21.71 -38.78
N SER A 251 -28.51 -21.68 -39.26
CA SER A 251 -29.28 -20.43 -39.39
C SER A 251 -29.42 -19.74 -38.02
N PRO A 252 -29.27 -18.41 -37.91
CA PRO A 252 -29.34 -17.69 -36.64
C PRO A 252 -30.59 -17.98 -35.79
N VAL A 253 -31.72 -18.26 -36.44
CA VAL A 253 -33.02 -18.57 -35.80
C VAL A 253 -33.03 -19.97 -35.17
N LYS A 254 -32.20 -20.89 -35.67
CA LYS A 254 -32.12 -22.30 -35.20
C LYS A 254 -31.09 -22.50 -34.09
N ARG A 255 -30.37 -21.46 -33.66
CA ARG A 255 -29.35 -21.54 -32.61
C ARG A 255 -29.98 -21.50 -31.22
N SER A 256 -29.56 -22.40 -30.34
CA SER A 256 -29.95 -22.42 -28.93
C SER A 256 -29.37 -21.22 -28.16
N ALA A 257 -29.89 -20.97 -26.95
CA ALA A 257 -29.38 -19.91 -26.09
C ALA A 257 -27.88 -20.12 -25.75
N ALA A 258 -27.46 -21.35 -25.47
CA ALA A 258 -26.07 -21.69 -25.18
C ALA A 258 -25.14 -21.41 -26.38
N GLU A 259 -25.59 -21.72 -27.60
CA GLU A 259 -24.84 -21.45 -28.82
C GLU A 259 -24.69 -19.94 -29.08
N LYS A 260 -25.74 -19.15 -28.81
CA LYS A 260 -25.68 -17.68 -28.89
C LYS A 260 -24.67 -17.13 -27.89
N THR A 261 -24.69 -17.59 -26.64
CA THR A 261 -23.72 -17.18 -25.61
C THR A 261 -22.28 -17.52 -26.03
N LYS A 262 -22.06 -18.70 -26.62
CA LYS A 262 -20.73 -19.07 -27.17
C LYS A 262 -20.28 -18.12 -28.27
N LEU A 263 -21.14 -17.78 -29.24
CA LEU A 263 -20.77 -16.83 -30.29
C LEU A 263 -20.49 -15.42 -29.74
N ILE A 264 -21.25 -14.97 -28.74
CA ILE A 264 -20.99 -13.69 -28.06
C ILE A 264 -19.62 -13.71 -27.38
N ALA A 265 -19.23 -14.82 -26.74
CA ALA A 265 -17.90 -14.95 -26.14
C ALA A 265 -16.78 -14.86 -27.20
N VAL A 266 -16.95 -15.53 -28.35
CA VAL A 266 -15.98 -15.43 -29.47
C VAL A 266 -15.95 -14.01 -30.03
N TYR A 267 -17.10 -13.35 -30.17
CA TYR A 267 -17.19 -11.96 -30.61
C TYR A 267 -16.42 -11.03 -29.67
N SER A 268 -16.63 -11.14 -28.36
CA SER A 268 -15.93 -10.31 -27.37
C SER A 268 -14.41 -10.52 -27.39
N LYS A 269 -13.94 -11.74 -27.68
CA LYS A 269 -12.51 -12.06 -27.79
C LYS A 269 -11.86 -11.64 -29.11
N THR A 270 -12.65 -11.34 -30.14
CA THR A 270 -12.14 -11.09 -31.51
C THR A 270 -12.47 -9.71 -32.04
N ASN A 271 -13.37 -8.97 -31.39
CA ASN A 271 -13.71 -7.61 -31.76
C ASN A 271 -12.63 -6.62 -31.29
N PRO A 272 -11.96 -5.88 -32.21
CA PRO A 272 -10.87 -4.98 -31.84
C PRO A 272 -11.25 -3.90 -30.84
N SER A 273 -12.49 -3.39 -30.88
CA SER A 273 -12.95 -2.34 -29.97
C SER A 273 -13.12 -2.88 -28.53
N ILE A 274 -13.66 -4.10 -28.38
CA ILE A 274 -13.84 -4.75 -27.07
C ILE A 274 -12.48 -5.14 -26.47
N ILE A 275 -11.56 -5.65 -27.30
CA ILE A 275 -10.19 -5.97 -26.90
C ILE A 275 -9.48 -4.70 -26.39
N ALA A 276 -9.58 -3.59 -27.13
CA ALA A 276 -8.97 -2.32 -26.74
C ALA A 276 -9.54 -1.78 -25.40
N GLN A 277 -10.85 -1.88 -25.19
CA GLN A 277 -11.48 -1.49 -23.91
C GLN A 277 -11.01 -2.39 -22.75
N THR A 278 -10.95 -3.70 -22.97
CA THR A 278 -10.49 -4.67 -21.95
C THR A 278 -9.04 -4.42 -21.56
N LYS A 279 -8.17 -4.18 -22.54
CA LYS A 279 -6.77 -3.80 -22.31
C LYS A 279 -6.66 -2.50 -21.52
N LYS A 280 -7.40 -1.46 -21.92
CA LYS A 280 -7.43 -0.18 -21.19
C LYS A 280 -7.88 -0.34 -19.74
N LEU A 281 -8.88 -1.20 -19.49
CA LEU A 281 -9.35 -1.49 -18.13
C LEU A 281 -8.25 -2.17 -17.29
N ALA A 282 -7.56 -3.16 -17.86
CA ALA A 282 -6.44 -3.83 -17.20
C ALA A 282 -5.29 -2.85 -16.88
N ASP A 283 -4.94 -1.99 -17.84
CA ASP A 283 -3.89 -0.97 -17.68
C ASP A 283 -4.26 0.03 -16.57
N LEU A 284 -5.50 0.52 -16.53
CA LEU A 284 -5.97 1.42 -15.48
C LEU A 284 -5.95 0.75 -14.10
N LYS A 285 -6.35 -0.53 -13.99
CA LYS A 285 -6.27 -1.29 -12.74
C LYS A 285 -4.82 -1.46 -12.28
N LYS A 286 -3.90 -1.74 -13.20
CA LYS A 286 -2.46 -1.81 -12.93
C LYS A 286 -1.93 -0.45 -12.45
N GLN A 287 -2.30 0.64 -13.13
CA GLN A 287 -1.94 2.00 -12.72
C GLN A 287 -2.49 2.37 -11.34
N LEU A 288 -3.70 1.96 -10.99
CA LEU A 288 -4.25 2.18 -9.65
C LEU A 288 -3.41 1.45 -8.59
N GLY A 289 -2.98 0.22 -8.88
CA GLY A 289 -2.14 -0.59 -8.00
C GLY A 289 -0.73 -0.03 -7.77
N THR A 290 -0.22 0.83 -8.65
CA THR A 290 1.09 1.49 -8.46
C THR A 290 1.02 2.77 -7.63
N VAL A 291 -0.18 3.29 -7.34
CA VAL A 291 -0.34 4.47 -6.47
C VAL A 291 -0.09 4.07 -5.01
N LYS A 292 1.12 4.34 -4.53
CA LYS A 292 1.54 3.95 -3.17
C LYS A 292 0.99 4.91 -2.11
N PRO A 293 0.67 4.40 -0.91
CA PRO A 293 0.41 5.24 0.25
C PRO A 293 1.67 6.00 0.67
N LEU A 294 1.47 7.15 1.32
CA LEU A 294 2.57 7.92 1.92
C LEU A 294 3.16 7.15 3.10
N THR A 295 2.30 6.58 3.92
CA THR A 295 2.68 5.75 5.05
C THR A 295 1.51 4.86 5.49
N SER A 296 1.82 3.86 6.30
CA SER A 296 0.84 3.08 7.04
C SER A 296 0.82 3.58 8.48
N VAL A 297 -0.37 3.77 9.03
CA VAL A 297 -0.56 4.22 10.41
C VAL A 297 -1.24 3.11 11.20
N PRO A 298 -0.60 2.55 12.24
CA PRO A 298 -1.27 1.66 13.19
C PRO A 298 -2.45 2.38 13.82
N ILE A 299 -3.58 1.69 13.92
CA ILE A 299 -4.79 2.21 14.53
C ILE A 299 -5.28 1.25 15.61
N MET A 300 -6.04 1.80 16.56
CA MET A 300 -6.89 0.97 17.41
C MET A 300 -8.22 0.76 16.69
N ARG A 301 -8.59 -0.50 16.46
CA ARG A 301 -9.89 -0.88 15.92
C ARG A 301 -10.61 -1.80 16.90
N ASP A 302 -11.90 -1.56 17.08
CA ASP A 302 -12.73 -2.42 17.92
C ASP A 302 -13.03 -3.75 17.21
N LEU A 303 -13.15 -4.82 17.99
CA LEU A 303 -13.54 -6.14 17.50
C LEU A 303 -14.98 -6.13 16.96
N PRO A 304 -15.25 -6.87 15.87
CA PRO A 304 -16.61 -7.19 15.44
C PRO A 304 -17.45 -7.77 16.57
N LYS A 305 -18.77 -7.53 16.55
CA LYS A 305 -19.69 -7.94 17.63
C LYS A 305 -19.61 -9.44 17.93
N ASP A 306 -19.49 -10.27 16.89
CA ASP A 306 -19.35 -11.73 16.94
C ASP A 306 -18.00 -12.20 17.49
N LYS A 307 -17.02 -11.31 17.63
CA LYS A 307 -15.66 -11.61 18.11
C LYS A 307 -15.31 -10.91 19.42
N ARG A 308 -16.28 -10.26 20.07
CA ARG A 308 -16.04 -9.56 21.34
C ARG A 308 -15.58 -10.54 22.43
N ARG A 309 -14.56 -10.15 23.17
CA ARG A 309 -13.98 -10.94 24.25
C ARG A 309 -14.82 -10.79 25.52
N LYS A 310 -14.90 -11.86 26.31
CA LYS A 310 -15.41 -11.79 27.69
C LYS A 310 -14.33 -11.19 28.60
N THR A 311 -14.74 -10.39 29.58
CA THR A 311 -13.83 -9.83 30.59
C THR A 311 -14.29 -10.28 31.96
N HIS A 312 -13.36 -10.73 32.79
CA HIS A 312 -13.64 -11.19 34.15
C HIS A 312 -12.84 -10.38 35.16
N ILE A 313 -13.35 -10.28 36.39
CA ILE A 313 -12.60 -9.74 37.52
C ILE A 313 -11.44 -10.70 37.85
N GLN A 314 -10.23 -10.18 38.00
CA GLN A 314 -9.08 -10.98 38.45
C GLN A 314 -8.97 -10.88 39.97
N LEU A 315 -9.25 -11.99 40.67
CA LEU A 315 -9.24 -12.02 42.12
C LEU A 315 -7.81 -11.82 42.63
N ARG A 316 -7.62 -10.76 43.45
CA ARG A 316 -6.31 -10.30 43.92
C ARG A 316 -5.30 -10.03 42.79
N GLY A 317 -5.79 -9.69 41.59
CA GLY A 317 -4.95 -9.41 40.42
C GLY A 317 -4.35 -10.66 39.75
N SER A 318 -4.77 -11.87 40.14
CA SER A 318 -4.30 -13.11 39.48
C SER A 318 -5.08 -13.38 38.20
N TYR A 319 -4.38 -13.42 37.06
CA TYR A 319 -4.97 -13.79 35.77
C TYR A 319 -5.42 -15.26 35.69
N LEU A 320 -4.99 -16.11 36.63
CA LEU A 320 -5.40 -17.51 36.76
C LEU A 320 -6.65 -17.68 37.63
N SER A 321 -7.00 -16.67 38.44
CA SER A 321 -8.15 -16.71 39.36
C SER A 321 -9.20 -15.70 38.90
N LEU A 322 -10.13 -16.18 38.07
CA LEU A 322 -11.20 -15.37 37.49
C LEU A 322 -12.44 -15.42 38.39
N GLY A 323 -12.98 -14.23 38.68
CA GLY A 323 -14.29 -14.04 39.28
C GLY A 323 -15.36 -13.78 38.22
N GLU A 324 -16.36 -12.97 38.60
CA GLU A 324 -17.52 -12.67 37.77
C GLU A 324 -17.15 -11.99 36.43
N GLU A 325 -17.94 -12.31 35.40
CA GLU A 325 -17.87 -11.62 34.11
C GLU A 325 -18.40 -10.19 34.25
N VAL A 326 -17.71 -9.23 33.64
CA VAL A 326 -18.05 -7.81 33.68
C VAL A 326 -18.22 -7.25 32.27
N SER A 327 -19.18 -6.35 32.14
CA SER A 327 -19.47 -5.68 30.87
C SER A 327 -18.69 -4.36 30.72
N PRO A 328 -18.50 -3.88 29.48
CA PRO A 328 -17.96 -2.54 29.22
C PRO A 328 -18.82 -1.45 29.87
N GLY A 329 -18.17 -0.48 30.53
CA GLY A 329 -18.82 0.60 31.27
C GLY A 329 -17.83 1.42 32.11
N VAL A 330 -18.32 2.44 32.82
CA VAL A 330 -17.55 3.30 33.73
C VAL A 330 -17.85 2.95 35.20
N PRO A 331 -16.95 3.26 36.16
CA PRO A 331 -17.23 3.05 37.56
C PRO A 331 -18.42 3.90 38.01
N GLN A 332 -19.44 3.28 38.60
CA GLN A 332 -20.70 3.94 38.97
C GLN A 332 -20.53 5.13 39.92
N VAL A 333 -19.49 5.11 40.76
CA VAL A 333 -19.14 6.20 41.68
C VAL A 333 -18.82 7.52 40.94
N PHE A 334 -18.46 7.45 39.66
CA PHE A 334 -18.18 8.61 38.81
C PHE A 334 -19.27 8.85 37.76
N GLY A 335 -20.48 8.36 38.00
CA GLY A 335 -21.64 8.54 37.13
C GLY A 335 -21.81 7.46 36.06
N SER A 336 -22.44 7.83 34.95
CA SER A 336 -22.80 6.94 33.86
C SER A 336 -22.26 7.44 32.51
N LEU A 337 -22.20 6.55 31.52
CA LEU A 337 -21.93 6.94 30.14
C LEU A 337 -23.06 7.82 29.59
N PRO A 338 -22.79 8.66 28.58
CA PRO A 338 -23.82 9.46 27.91
C PRO A 338 -24.98 8.61 27.40
N GLN A 339 -26.21 9.11 27.57
CA GLN A 339 -27.41 8.38 27.16
C GLN A 339 -27.39 8.07 25.64
N GLY A 340 -27.79 6.86 25.28
CA GLY A 340 -27.81 6.40 23.88
C GLY A 340 -26.44 6.07 23.28
N SER A 341 -25.36 6.15 24.08
CA SER A 341 -24.03 5.72 23.64
C SER A 341 -23.83 4.21 23.79
N ASN A 342 -23.08 3.62 22.87
CA ASN A 342 -22.55 2.27 23.08
C ASN A 342 -21.38 2.35 24.06
N PRO A 343 -21.18 1.37 24.97
CA PRO A 343 -20.08 1.39 25.92
C PRO A 343 -18.75 0.97 25.24
N ASP A 344 -18.28 1.83 24.35
CA ASP A 344 -17.05 1.70 23.58
C ASP A 344 -16.02 2.77 23.98
N ARG A 345 -14.87 2.77 23.29
CA ARG A 345 -13.78 3.72 23.56
C ARG A 345 -14.17 5.17 23.29
N LEU A 346 -15.03 5.41 22.31
CA LEU A 346 -15.47 6.76 21.97
C LEU A 346 -16.41 7.31 23.06
N ALA A 347 -17.34 6.49 23.55
CA ALA A 347 -18.20 6.86 24.67
C ALA A 347 -17.40 7.14 25.94
N MET A 348 -16.39 6.31 26.24
CA MET A 348 -15.48 6.56 27.35
C MET A 348 -14.69 7.86 27.17
N ALA A 349 -14.17 8.13 25.96
CA ALA A 349 -13.45 9.38 25.68
C ALA A 349 -14.32 10.62 25.87
N LYS A 350 -15.59 10.56 25.44
CA LYS A 350 -16.57 11.63 25.67
C LYS A 350 -16.87 11.81 27.16
N TRP A 351 -17.08 10.72 27.88
CA TRP A 351 -17.31 10.73 29.34
C TRP A 351 -16.11 11.29 30.13
N LEU A 352 -14.87 11.03 29.68
CA LEU A 352 -13.67 11.55 30.34
C LEU A 352 -13.59 13.08 30.31
N VAL A 353 -14.06 13.72 29.24
CA VAL A 353 -14.01 15.18 29.07
C VAL A 353 -15.38 15.83 29.24
N ASP A 354 -16.34 15.08 29.77
CA ASP A 354 -17.68 15.57 30.04
C ASP A 354 -17.66 16.65 31.14
N ARG A 355 -18.56 17.62 31.05
CA ARG A 355 -18.67 18.70 32.03
C ARG A 355 -18.99 18.17 33.43
N GLU A 356 -19.77 17.09 33.49
CA GLU A 356 -20.13 16.42 34.74
C GLU A 356 -18.99 15.56 35.32
N ASN A 357 -17.85 15.48 34.63
CA ASN A 357 -16.63 14.85 35.12
C ASN A 357 -15.60 15.91 35.57
N PRO A 358 -15.61 16.33 36.85
CA PRO A 358 -14.77 17.44 37.31
C PRO A 358 -13.28 17.08 37.40
N LEU A 359 -12.92 15.80 37.37
CA LEU A 359 -11.54 15.36 37.63
C LEU A 359 -10.60 15.73 36.48
N THR A 360 -11.02 15.49 35.24
CA THR A 360 -10.15 15.69 34.07
C THR A 360 -9.76 17.16 33.91
N ALA A 361 -10.71 18.08 34.05
CA ALA A 361 -10.44 19.51 33.94
C ALA A 361 -9.51 19.99 35.06
N ARG A 362 -9.71 19.56 36.31
CA ARG A 362 -8.81 19.87 37.44
C ARG A 362 -7.39 19.39 37.20
N VAL A 363 -7.21 18.14 36.76
CA VAL A 363 -5.89 17.58 36.46
C VAL A 363 -5.19 18.37 35.35
N VAL A 364 -5.90 18.70 34.28
CA VAL A 364 -5.32 19.43 33.15
C VAL A 364 -4.98 20.88 33.53
N ALA A 365 -5.86 21.57 34.25
CA ALA A 365 -5.62 22.91 34.77
C ALA A 365 -4.38 22.95 35.68
N ASN A 366 -4.25 21.98 36.59
CA ASN A 366 -3.09 21.85 37.48
C ASN A 366 -1.79 21.64 36.70
N ARG A 367 -1.80 20.81 35.65
CA ARG A 367 -0.61 20.58 34.81
C ARG A 367 -0.19 21.84 34.04
N PHE A 368 -1.13 22.61 33.52
CA PHE A 368 -0.80 23.88 32.88
C PHE A 368 -0.28 24.91 33.88
N TRP A 369 -0.88 24.95 35.08
CA TRP A 369 -0.37 25.76 36.18
C TRP A 369 1.06 25.35 36.53
N GLU A 370 1.32 24.07 36.80
CA GLU A 370 2.66 23.54 37.11
C GLU A 370 3.69 23.90 36.04
N ASN A 371 3.34 23.76 34.75
CA ASN A 371 4.26 24.10 33.66
C ASN A 371 4.64 25.58 33.61
N LEU A 372 3.77 26.48 34.06
CA LEU A 372 4.01 27.93 34.04
C LEU A 372 4.57 28.47 35.36
N PHE A 373 4.11 27.91 36.48
CA PHE A 373 4.43 28.37 37.82
C PHE A 373 5.51 27.54 38.52
N GLY A 374 5.85 26.37 37.97
CA GLY A 374 6.89 25.45 38.44
C GLY A 374 6.40 24.39 39.42
N VAL A 375 5.35 24.72 40.17
CA VAL A 375 4.72 23.81 41.13
C VAL A 375 3.21 23.82 40.88
N GLY A 376 2.61 22.63 40.82
CA GLY A 376 1.16 22.49 40.71
C GLY A 376 0.45 23.03 41.96
N LEU A 377 -0.82 23.41 41.83
CA LEU A 377 -1.69 23.66 42.99
C LEU A 377 -1.81 22.38 43.82
N VAL A 378 -1.96 21.24 43.16
CA VAL A 378 -1.66 19.90 43.68
C VAL A 378 -0.23 19.56 43.27
N LEU A 379 0.66 19.37 44.25
CA LEU A 379 2.08 19.06 43.98
C LEU A 379 2.25 17.70 43.28
N THR A 380 1.46 16.71 43.70
CA THR A 380 1.44 15.35 43.16
C THR A 380 0.57 15.28 41.91
N SER A 381 1.02 15.88 40.80
CA SER A 381 0.29 15.90 39.53
C SER A 381 -0.06 14.51 38.95
N GLU A 382 0.62 13.48 39.43
CA GLU A 382 0.40 12.07 39.18
C GLU A 382 -0.71 11.42 40.02
N GLU A 383 -1.12 12.03 41.14
CA GLU A 383 -2.08 11.47 42.09
C GLU A 383 -2.99 12.56 42.69
N PHE A 384 -4.27 12.53 42.31
CA PHE A 384 -5.33 13.45 42.80
C PHE A 384 -6.25 12.78 43.84
N GLY A 385 -6.01 11.52 44.16
CA GLY A 385 -6.73 10.73 45.15
C GLY A 385 -6.16 10.88 46.56
N SER A 386 -6.53 9.95 47.45
CA SER A 386 -6.24 10.05 48.89
C SER A 386 -4.75 9.94 49.26
N GLN A 387 -3.92 9.46 48.34
CA GLN A 387 -2.46 9.35 48.52
C GLN A 387 -1.71 10.59 47.97
N GLY A 388 -2.42 11.51 47.34
CA GLY A 388 -1.87 12.76 46.81
C GLY A 388 -1.96 13.91 47.82
N GLU A 389 -1.23 14.99 47.53
CA GLU A 389 -1.32 16.22 48.32
C GLU A 389 -2.64 16.96 48.02
N ARG A 390 -3.20 17.63 49.03
CA ARG A 390 -4.35 18.50 48.81
C ARG A 390 -3.95 19.75 48.00
N PRO A 391 -4.88 20.34 47.22
CA PRO A 391 -4.60 21.60 46.53
C PRO A 391 -4.22 22.70 47.53
N SER A 392 -3.17 23.48 47.24
CA SER A 392 -2.84 24.67 48.05
C SER A 392 -3.95 25.73 47.98
N HIS A 393 -4.60 25.86 46.82
CA HIS A 393 -5.70 26.78 46.58
C HIS A 393 -6.87 26.04 45.90
N PRO A 394 -7.74 25.37 46.67
CA PRO A 394 -8.80 24.51 46.10
C PRO A 394 -9.82 25.30 45.27
N GLU A 395 -10.24 26.48 45.74
CA GLU A 395 -11.20 27.32 45.02
C GLU A 395 -10.63 27.83 43.68
N LEU A 396 -9.33 28.17 43.66
CA LEU A 396 -8.65 28.58 42.43
C LEU A 396 -8.57 27.42 41.43
N LEU A 397 -8.24 26.21 41.89
CA LEU A 397 -8.19 25.02 41.04
C LEU A 397 -9.56 24.73 40.43
N ASP A 398 -10.62 24.84 41.21
CA ASP A 398 -12.00 24.64 40.76
C ASP A 398 -12.42 25.69 39.73
N TRP A 399 -12.13 26.96 40.02
CA TRP A 399 -12.39 28.04 39.09
C TRP A 399 -11.63 27.85 37.76
N LEU A 400 -10.34 27.50 37.81
CA LEU A 400 -9.53 27.24 36.62
C LEU A 400 -10.06 26.05 35.80
N ALA A 401 -10.54 25.00 36.46
CA ALA A 401 -11.12 23.84 35.80
C ALA A 401 -12.40 24.20 35.04
N VAL A 402 -13.33 24.94 35.68
CA VAL A 402 -14.57 25.43 35.06
C VAL A 402 -14.24 26.37 33.90
N GLU A 403 -13.36 27.34 34.12
CA GLU A 403 -12.96 28.32 33.12
C GLU A 403 -12.31 27.67 31.90
N PHE A 404 -11.54 26.59 32.09
CA PHE A 404 -10.96 25.84 30.99
C PHE A 404 -12.03 25.16 30.12
N MET A 405 -13.05 24.57 30.75
CA MET A 405 -14.18 23.95 30.05
C MET A 405 -15.05 24.99 29.35
N ASP A 406 -15.37 26.12 29.99
CA ASP A 406 -16.21 27.19 29.45
C ASP A 406 -15.58 27.87 28.23
N ARG A 407 -14.25 27.87 28.15
CA ARG A 407 -13.49 28.30 26.95
C ARG A 407 -13.48 27.26 25.83
N GLY A 408 -14.21 26.16 25.98
CA GLY A 408 -14.30 25.08 25.00
C GLY A 408 -13.04 24.23 24.91
N TRP A 409 -12.33 24.04 26.04
CA TRP A 409 -11.06 23.30 26.11
C TRP A 409 -9.95 23.90 25.23
N ASP A 410 -10.04 25.19 24.89
CA ASP A 410 -9.05 25.90 24.09
C ASP A 410 -7.79 26.20 24.92
N VAL A 411 -6.75 25.39 24.70
CA VAL A 411 -5.46 25.50 25.38
C VAL A 411 -4.81 26.88 25.20
N LYS A 412 -4.93 27.52 24.03
CA LYS A 412 -4.30 28.83 23.80
C LYS A 412 -4.99 29.94 24.60
N LYS A 413 -6.33 29.92 24.65
CA LYS A 413 -7.09 30.88 25.47
C LYS A 413 -6.81 30.68 26.96
N PHE A 414 -6.70 29.44 27.41
CA PHE A 414 -6.38 29.13 28.81
C PHE A 414 -4.95 29.53 29.20
N LEU A 415 -3.95 29.23 28.36
CA LEU A 415 -2.59 29.70 28.58
C LEU A 415 -2.52 31.23 28.61
N ARG A 416 -3.24 31.92 27.71
CA ARG A 416 -3.34 33.39 27.74
C ARG A 416 -3.89 33.89 29.07
N LEU A 417 -4.95 33.29 29.59
CA LEU A 417 -5.52 33.63 30.90
C LEU A 417 -4.45 33.54 31.99
N LEU A 418 -3.73 32.42 32.06
CA LEU A 418 -2.69 32.21 33.08
C LEU A 418 -1.55 33.22 32.96
N VAL A 419 -0.97 33.41 31.77
CA VAL A 419 0.20 34.29 31.59
C VAL A 419 -0.13 35.79 31.63
N THR A 420 -1.40 36.16 31.50
CA THR A 420 -1.85 37.56 31.66
C THR A 420 -2.38 37.87 33.05
N SER A 421 -2.49 36.86 33.92
CA SER A 421 -2.92 37.03 35.31
C SER A 421 -1.96 37.91 36.11
N SER A 422 -2.48 38.59 37.14
CA SER A 422 -1.65 39.33 38.10
C SER A 422 -0.61 38.40 38.74
N ALA A 423 -1.03 37.18 39.10
CA ALA A 423 -0.18 36.16 39.71
C ALA A 423 1.08 35.85 38.88
N TYR A 424 0.93 35.62 37.57
CA TYR A 424 2.05 35.32 36.67
C TYR A 424 2.94 36.55 36.42
N ARG A 425 2.34 37.75 36.37
CA ARG A 425 3.03 39.01 36.05
C ARG A 425 3.74 39.65 37.25
N GLN A 426 3.70 39.03 38.43
CA GLN A 426 4.45 39.49 39.59
C GLN A 426 5.96 39.52 39.32
N LYS A 427 6.71 40.30 40.11
CA LYS A 427 8.17 40.29 40.06
C LYS A 427 8.69 38.96 40.60
N SER A 428 9.69 38.37 39.96
CA SER A 428 10.34 37.12 40.42
C SER A 428 11.46 37.34 41.45
N HIS A 429 11.63 38.57 41.95
CA HIS A 429 12.61 38.87 42.99
C HIS A 429 12.22 38.17 44.31
N VAL A 430 13.22 37.66 45.03
CA VAL A 430 13.02 36.93 46.29
C VAL A 430 13.79 37.64 47.39
N SER A 431 13.10 38.11 48.43
CA SER A 431 13.73 38.58 49.67
C SER A 431 13.94 37.42 50.64
N ASP A 432 14.80 37.60 51.64
CA ASP A 432 15.05 36.58 52.67
C ASP A 432 13.77 36.20 53.43
N GLU A 433 12.91 37.17 53.71
CA GLU A 433 11.61 36.93 54.35
C GLU A 433 10.68 36.08 53.45
N MET A 434 10.60 36.40 52.16
CA MET A 434 9.82 35.59 51.21
C MET A 434 10.37 34.17 51.07
N ALA A 435 11.69 34.01 51.08
CA ALA A 435 12.34 32.71 51.01
C ALA A 435 12.07 31.88 52.28
N ALA A 436 11.97 32.52 53.45
CA ALA A 436 11.65 31.85 54.71
C ALA A 436 10.17 31.44 54.81
N LEU A 437 9.25 32.29 54.34
CA LEU A 437 7.80 32.04 54.44
C LEU A 437 7.24 31.17 53.32
N ASP A 438 7.78 31.30 52.10
CA ASP A 438 7.29 30.60 50.91
C ASP A 438 8.46 30.16 50.01
N PRO A 439 9.31 29.22 50.47
CA PRO A 439 10.52 28.78 49.75
C PRO A 439 10.21 28.23 48.36
N ASP A 440 9.11 27.50 48.22
CA ASP A 440 8.71 26.83 46.97
C ASP A 440 7.71 27.63 46.12
N ASN A 441 7.41 28.87 46.52
CA ASN A 441 6.40 29.74 45.87
C ASN A 441 4.99 29.11 45.82
N ARG A 442 4.63 28.30 46.83
CA ARG A 442 3.33 27.62 46.98
C ARG A 442 2.20 28.60 47.26
N LEU A 443 2.49 29.72 47.92
CA LEU A 443 1.53 30.81 48.19
C LEU A 443 1.48 31.85 47.06
N VAL A 444 2.29 31.66 46.01
CA VAL A 444 2.35 32.56 44.85
C VAL A 444 2.74 33.99 45.28
N ALA A 445 3.62 34.11 46.28
CA ALA A 445 4.10 35.39 46.81
C ALA A 445 4.94 36.19 45.81
N ARG A 446 5.39 35.56 44.72
CA ARG A 446 6.25 36.13 43.68
C ARG A 446 5.97 35.53 42.30
N GLY A 447 6.46 36.21 41.28
CA GLY A 447 6.37 35.76 39.89
C GLY A 447 7.20 34.48 39.66
N PRO A 448 6.74 33.56 38.80
CA PRO A 448 7.42 32.28 38.63
C PRO A 448 8.78 32.46 37.96
N ARG A 449 9.77 31.70 38.45
CA ARG A 449 11.12 31.61 37.86
C ARG A 449 11.49 30.15 37.74
N VAL A 450 11.21 29.57 36.57
CA VAL A 450 11.35 28.14 36.33
C VAL A 450 12.35 27.88 35.21
N ARG A 451 13.09 26.78 35.36
CA ARG A 451 13.97 26.28 34.30
C ARG A 451 13.11 25.71 33.17
N LEU A 452 13.44 26.06 31.93
CA LEU A 452 12.81 25.51 30.73
C LEU A 452 13.13 24.01 30.56
N SER A 453 12.24 23.28 29.89
CA SER A 453 12.53 21.89 29.52
C SER A 453 13.67 21.81 28.50
N ALA A 454 14.27 20.64 28.35
CA ALA A 454 15.34 20.39 27.38
C ALA A 454 14.99 20.86 25.95
N GLU A 455 13.77 20.57 25.49
CA GLU A 455 13.28 20.98 24.17
C GLU A 455 13.11 22.49 24.09
N MET A 456 12.58 23.11 25.16
CA MET A 456 12.38 24.56 25.25
C MET A 456 13.70 25.33 25.33
N ILE A 457 14.72 24.83 26.01
CA ILE A 457 16.06 25.46 26.08
C ILE A 457 16.66 25.55 24.68
N ARG A 458 16.65 24.44 23.94
CA ARG A 458 17.10 24.40 22.54
C ARG A 458 16.29 25.35 21.66
N ASP A 459 14.97 25.26 21.72
CA ASP A 459 14.09 26.06 20.88
C ASP A 459 14.18 27.55 21.22
N GLN A 460 14.44 27.91 22.48
CA GLN A 460 14.70 29.29 22.91
C GLN A 460 16.00 29.82 22.29
N ALA A 461 17.09 29.06 22.35
CA ALA A 461 18.36 29.47 21.75
C ALA A 461 18.18 29.78 20.25
N LEU A 462 17.56 28.84 19.52
CA LEU A 462 17.27 29.03 18.09
C LEU A 462 16.29 30.18 17.82
N ALA A 463 15.34 30.43 18.71
CA ALA A 463 14.38 31.53 18.54
C ALA A 463 15.05 32.90 18.73
N VAL A 464 15.89 33.03 19.77
CA VAL A 464 16.60 34.28 20.08
C VAL A 464 17.63 34.60 18.99
N SER A 465 18.26 33.59 18.39
CA SER A 465 19.19 33.76 17.28
C SER A 465 18.57 33.98 15.91
N GLY A 466 17.23 33.80 15.80
CA GLY A 466 16.50 33.91 14.53
C GLY A 466 16.63 32.70 13.61
N LEU A 467 17.23 31.58 14.07
CA LEU A 467 17.40 30.35 13.29
C LEU A 467 16.18 29.41 13.35
N LEU A 468 15.31 29.55 14.35
CA LEU A 468 14.19 28.62 14.56
C LEU A 468 13.25 28.59 13.35
N SER A 469 13.11 27.42 12.72
CA SER A 469 12.11 27.21 11.65
C SER A 469 10.70 27.08 12.24
N SER A 470 9.77 27.88 11.73
CA SER A 470 8.35 27.86 12.09
C SER A 470 7.53 26.78 11.36
N LYS A 471 8.20 25.95 10.54
CA LYS A 471 7.57 24.90 9.73
C LYS A 471 6.82 23.87 10.57
N MET A 472 5.50 23.83 10.36
CA MET A 472 4.57 22.89 10.99
C MET A 472 4.41 21.60 10.17
N TYR A 473 4.11 20.49 10.86
CA TYR A 473 3.76 19.19 10.27
C TYR A 473 4.89 18.54 9.44
N GLY A 474 4.60 17.41 8.80
CA GLY A 474 5.59 16.67 8.01
C GLY A 474 6.46 15.73 8.84
N VAL A 475 7.49 15.18 8.19
CA VAL A 475 8.32 14.12 8.78
C VAL A 475 9.21 14.64 9.91
N PRO A 476 9.62 13.76 10.86
CA PRO A 476 10.63 14.07 11.85
C PRO A 476 11.96 14.49 11.20
N VAL A 477 12.71 15.34 11.90
CA VAL A 477 14.00 15.88 11.45
C VAL A 477 15.15 15.44 12.36
N ARG A 478 16.35 15.62 11.86
CA ARG A 478 17.60 15.17 12.47
C ARG A 478 18.52 16.36 12.65
N PRO A 479 18.54 17.00 13.84
CA PRO A 479 19.48 18.08 14.12
C PRO A 479 20.93 17.55 14.12
N PRO A 480 21.94 18.43 14.06
CA PRO A 480 23.34 18.03 14.20
C PRO A 480 23.54 17.24 15.50
N GLN A 481 24.22 16.10 15.40
CA GLN A 481 24.65 15.34 16.57
C GLN A 481 26.06 14.79 16.33
N PRO A 482 26.88 14.60 17.38
CA PRO A 482 28.15 13.90 17.25
C PRO A 482 27.91 12.43 16.82
N ASN A 483 28.90 11.85 16.17
CA ASN A 483 28.92 10.41 15.93
C ASN A 483 29.04 9.70 17.30
N LEU A 484 28.03 8.90 17.65
CA LEU A 484 27.96 8.22 18.94
C LEU A 484 28.92 7.02 19.01
N GLY A 485 29.43 6.55 17.87
CA GLY A 485 30.37 5.41 17.82
C GLY A 485 29.74 4.07 18.20
N LEU A 486 28.41 4.03 18.35
CA LEU A 486 27.65 2.90 18.88
C LEU A 486 27.32 1.82 17.84
N LYS A 487 27.86 1.95 16.61
CA LYS A 487 27.58 1.04 15.50
C LYS A 487 27.92 -0.41 15.79
N ALA A 488 29.00 -0.66 16.55
CA ALA A 488 29.44 -2.01 16.91
C ALA A 488 28.49 -2.71 17.89
N ALA A 489 27.85 -1.95 18.79
CA ALA A 489 26.96 -2.50 19.83
C ALA A 489 25.48 -2.53 19.40
N PHE A 490 25.04 -1.60 18.55
CA PHE A 490 23.62 -1.40 18.24
C PHE A 490 23.30 -1.25 16.74
N GLY A 491 24.28 -1.52 15.86
CA GLY A 491 24.16 -1.41 14.41
C GLY A 491 24.20 0.03 13.89
N GLY A 492 24.22 0.18 12.55
CA GLY A 492 24.46 1.47 11.88
C GLY A 492 23.36 2.54 12.03
N GLY A 493 22.23 2.23 12.67
CA GLY A 493 21.07 3.12 12.71
C GLY A 493 21.10 4.17 13.82
N THR A 494 21.96 4.03 14.84
CA THR A 494 22.02 4.95 15.99
C THR A 494 22.52 6.34 15.61
N ASP A 495 23.41 6.42 14.64
CA ASP A 495 23.84 7.68 14.05
C ASP A 495 22.91 8.08 12.91
N TRP A 496 22.75 9.39 12.70
CA TRP A 496 21.99 9.91 11.58
C TRP A 496 22.73 11.02 10.84
N SER A 497 22.38 11.19 9.57
CA SER A 497 22.76 12.38 8.82
C SER A 497 21.87 13.55 9.22
N THR A 498 22.49 14.70 9.44
CA THR A 498 21.79 15.96 9.71
C THR A 498 20.83 16.31 8.58
N SER A 499 19.62 16.76 8.91
CA SER A 499 18.65 17.29 7.95
C SER A 499 19.22 18.53 7.23
N SER A 500 18.85 18.73 5.97
CA SER A 500 19.32 19.86 5.17
C SER A 500 18.45 21.13 5.37
N GLY A 501 19.01 22.29 5.03
CA GLY A 501 18.27 23.56 5.01
C GLY A 501 17.67 23.94 6.36
N GLU A 502 16.46 24.50 6.36
CA GLU A 502 15.75 24.89 7.59
C GLU A 502 15.37 23.71 8.50
N ASP A 503 15.35 22.47 7.96
CA ASP A 503 14.89 21.29 8.70
C ASP A 503 15.82 20.95 9.87
N LYS A 504 17.10 21.36 9.84
CA LYS A 504 18.02 21.18 11.01
C LYS A 504 17.65 22.07 12.20
N PHE A 505 16.91 23.15 11.98
CA PHE A 505 16.53 24.14 13.00
C PHE A 505 15.06 24.12 13.37
N ARG A 506 14.32 23.06 13.02
CA ARG A 506 12.92 22.93 13.48
C ARG A 506 12.87 22.74 14.99
N ARG A 507 11.70 23.08 15.55
CA ARG A 507 11.35 22.87 16.96
C ARG A 507 11.67 21.45 17.41
N GLY A 508 12.15 21.31 18.64
CA GLY A 508 12.53 20.04 19.26
C GLY A 508 11.42 18.98 19.24
N LEU A 509 10.16 19.42 19.17
CA LEU A 509 8.99 18.57 18.94
C LEU A 509 9.10 17.68 17.69
N TYR A 510 9.80 18.14 16.65
CA TYR A 510 9.98 17.42 15.39
C TYR A 510 11.27 16.61 15.35
N THR A 511 12.11 16.65 16.39
CA THR A 511 13.35 15.89 16.45
C THR A 511 13.06 14.38 16.50
N SER A 512 13.72 13.63 15.62
CA SER A 512 13.69 12.17 15.61
C SER A 512 14.14 11.62 16.96
N TRP A 513 13.37 10.68 17.51
CA TRP A 513 13.56 10.17 18.86
C TRP A 513 13.54 8.64 18.88
N ARG A 514 14.53 7.99 19.50
CA ARG A 514 14.54 6.55 19.75
C ARG A 514 14.15 6.26 21.20
N ARG A 515 13.37 5.20 21.45
CA ARG A 515 12.77 4.91 22.76
C ARG A 515 13.78 5.02 23.93
N SER A 516 14.95 4.40 23.78
CA SER A 516 16.03 4.36 24.78
C SER A 516 17.14 5.42 24.57
N SER A 517 17.09 6.20 23.47
CA SER A 517 18.15 7.12 23.10
C SER A 517 17.54 8.43 22.58
N PRO A 518 17.23 9.39 23.48
CA PRO A 518 16.83 10.74 23.09
C PRO A 518 18.00 11.47 22.39
N TYR A 519 17.71 12.62 21.78
CA TYR A 519 18.74 13.50 21.23
C TYR A 519 19.78 13.85 22.33
N PRO A 520 21.10 13.66 22.11
CA PRO A 520 22.10 13.73 23.17
C PRO A 520 22.05 15.00 24.02
N SER A 521 21.90 16.16 23.38
CA SER A 521 21.74 17.45 24.05
C SER A 521 20.56 17.44 25.02
N MET A 522 19.39 16.99 24.55
CA MET A 522 18.18 16.94 25.36
C MET A 522 18.32 15.99 26.55
N ALA A 523 19.04 14.87 26.39
CA ALA A 523 19.33 13.94 27.47
C ALA A 523 20.09 14.64 28.61
N THR A 524 21.13 15.41 28.29
CA THR A 524 21.91 16.16 29.28
C THR A 524 21.09 17.23 30.00
N PHE A 525 20.12 17.84 29.31
CA PHE A 525 19.18 18.80 29.93
C PHE A 525 18.04 18.14 30.71
N GLY A 526 18.01 16.81 30.85
CA GLY A 526 17.04 16.09 31.68
C GLY A 526 15.77 15.69 30.93
N ALA A 527 15.82 15.54 29.60
CA ALA A 527 14.71 14.95 28.87
C ALA A 527 14.52 13.48 29.29
N PRO A 528 13.29 13.05 29.64
CA PRO A 528 13.04 11.67 30.01
C PRO A 528 13.21 10.74 28.81
N ASN A 529 13.69 9.52 29.02
CA ASN A 529 13.57 8.49 27.99
C ASN A 529 12.10 8.07 27.82
N ARG A 530 11.76 7.29 26.78
CA ARG A 530 10.38 6.81 26.54
C ARG A 530 10.18 5.36 27.00
N GLU A 531 10.95 4.92 27.98
CA GLU A 531 10.82 3.57 28.55
C GLU A 531 9.71 3.53 29.58
N VAL A 532 9.58 4.60 30.36
CA VAL A 532 8.56 4.79 31.41
C VAL A 532 7.76 6.07 31.18
N CYS A 533 6.53 6.11 31.69
CA CYS A 533 5.73 7.34 31.67
C CYS A 533 6.29 8.34 32.69
N THR A 534 6.57 9.57 32.26
CA THR A 534 7.04 10.64 33.14
C THR A 534 6.01 11.76 33.18
N VAL A 535 5.30 11.87 34.31
CA VAL A 535 4.28 12.92 34.52
C VAL A 535 4.94 14.24 34.94
N ARG A 536 5.78 14.20 35.98
CA ARG A 536 6.58 15.34 36.46
C ARG A 536 8.04 15.16 36.08
N ARG A 537 8.66 16.18 35.48
CA ARG A 537 10.08 16.17 35.12
C ARG A 537 10.90 16.79 36.24
N GLY A 538 12.02 16.15 36.59
CA GLY A 538 12.97 16.71 37.56
C GLY A 538 13.69 17.93 36.97
N ASN A 539 13.90 18.95 37.79
CA ASN A 539 14.70 20.12 37.43
C ASN A 539 16.07 20.02 38.08
N THR A 540 17.11 19.93 37.25
CA THR A 540 18.51 19.89 37.72
C THR A 540 19.36 20.82 36.88
N ASN A 541 20.28 21.52 37.53
CA ASN A 541 21.33 22.31 36.89
C ASN A 541 22.66 21.65 37.21
N THR A 542 23.40 21.24 36.17
CA THR A 542 24.68 20.56 36.34
C THR A 542 25.76 21.25 35.50
N PRO A 543 27.05 21.17 35.89
CA PRO A 543 28.14 21.70 35.07
C PRO A 543 28.17 21.12 33.65
N LEU A 544 27.74 19.87 33.47
CA LEU A 544 27.64 19.22 32.15
C LEU A 544 26.70 19.98 31.20
N GLN A 545 25.60 20.54 31.71
CA GLN A 545 24.68 21.32 30.89
C GLN A 545 25.32 22.61 30.37
N ALA A 546 26.14 23.28 31.18
CA ALA A 546 26.92 24.43 30.73
C ALA A 546 27.96 24.03 29.65
N LEU A 547 28.62 22.89 29.83
CA LEU A 547 29.54 22.37 28.81
C LEU A 547 28.80 22.05 27.50
N VAL A 548 27.59 21.51 27.54
CA VAL A 548 26.79 21.29 26.32
C VAL A 548 26.48 22.61 25.61
N THR A 549 26.10 23.67 26.34
CA THR A 549 25.86 24.98 25.70
C THR A 549 27.12 25.57 25.04
N LEU A 550 28.31 25.21 25.51
CA LEU A 550 29.58 25.68 24.95
C LEU A 550 30.09 24.84 23.77
N ASN A 551 29.57 23.63 23.57
CA ASN A 551 30.17 22.64 22.65
C ASN A 551 29.20 22.07 21.61
N ASP A 552 27.90 22.03 21.87
CA ASP A 552 26.95 21.47 20.92
C ASP A 552 26.67 22.48 19.79
N PRO A 553 26.84 22.09 18.51
CA PRO A 553 26.65 23.00 17.37
C PRO A 553 25.33 23.77 17.38
N VAL A 554 24.26 23.20 17.94
CA VAL A 554 22.96 23.89 17.98
C VAL A 554 22.98 25.18 18.82
N TYR A 555 23.82 25.25 19.86
CA TYR A 555 23.98 26.44 20.70
C TYR A 555 25.15 27.32 20.28
N ILE A 556 26.08 26.81 19.48
CA ILE A 556 27.19 27.62 18.91
C ILE A 556 26.71 28.37 17.67
N GLU A 557 25.85 27.75 16.85
CA GLU A 557 25.25 28.40 15.68
C GLU A 557 24.20 29.44 16.07
N ALA A 558 23.50 29.24 17.19
CA ALA A 558 22.49 30.15 17.73
C ALA A 558 23.13 31.25 18.57
#